data_AF-A0A2J0UAI8-F1
#
_entry.id   AF-A0A2J0UAI8-F1
#
_cell.length_a   1.000
_cell.length_b   1.000
_cell.length_c   1.000
_cell.angle_alpha   90.00
_cell.angle_beta   90.00
_cell.angle_gamma   90.00
#
_symmetry.space_group_name_H-M   'P 1'
#
loop_
_entity.id
_entity.type
_entity.pdbx_description
1 polymer ?
#
loop_
_entity_poly.entity_id
_entity_poly.type
_entity_poly.pdbx_seq_one_letter_code
_entity_poly.pdbx_strand_id
1 'polypeptide(L)'
;MIDEPVVFSADALNRIDAIRAHPQYDHTKWSDASLEPVRVDVRDHYRRVQRFVCPYCLNLLSVRSAAGSTVEHIAPKATYVGYMFEPLNLCVCCPDCNEYKRNREVHVDPPVKGYVPVNYPSDPKKFRIVHPHFDEYSKHIRRAGILYIPLSEKGSYTFYVCHLGRYISEFGVTDAMFNDLNAVMQRHRFHEG
;
A
#
# COMPACT_ATOMS: atom_id res chain seq x y z
N MET A 1 -4.26 5.21 -8.56
CA MET A 1 -3.81 3.82 -8.67
C MET A 1 -2.49 3.82 -9.41
N ILE A 2 -1.61 2.86 -9.13
CA ILE A 2 -0.25 2.88 -9.67
C ILE A 2 -0.26 2.21 -11.05
N ASP A 3 0.06 3.00 -12.08
CA ASP A 3 0.19 2.59 -13.48
C ASP A 3 1.66 2.42 -13.89
N GLU A 4 2.57 3.12 -13.22
CA GLU A 4 4.01 3.10 -13.52
C GLU A 4 4.83 2.60 -12.32
N PRO A 5 5.24 1.32 -12.31
CA PRO A 5 6.19 0.80 -11.31
C PRO A 5 7.54 1.50 -11.41
N VAL A 6 8.26 1.61 -10.29
CA VAL A 6 9.60 2.21 -10.26
C VAL A 6 10.58 1.42 -11.12
N VAL A 7 11.38 2.14 -11.91
CA VAL A 7 12.53 1.57 -12.64
C VAL A 7 13.80 2.00 -11.93
N PHE A 8 14.58 1.04 -11.43
CA PHE A 8 15.83 1.34 -10.73
C PHE A 8 16.92 1.78 -11.70
N SER A 9 17.63 2.85 -11.34
CA SER A 9 18.84 3.28 -12.05
C SER A 9 19.97 2.27 -11.90
N ALA A 10 20.99 2.34 -12.75
CA ALA A 10 22.18 1.48 -12.62
C ALA A 10 22.84 1.60 -11.23
N ASP A 11 22.93 2.82 -10.69
CA ASP A 11 23.47 3.05 -9.36
C ASP A 11 22.60 2.44 -8.26
N ALA A 12 21.28 2.52 -8.38
CA ALA A 12 20.36 1.87 -7.45
C ALA A 12 20.49 0.34 -7.51
N LEU A 13 20.58 -0.23 -8.72
CA LEU A 13 20.79 -1.67 -8.92
C LEU A 13 22.10 -2.15 -8.28
N ASN A 14 23.20 -1.42 -8.49
CA ASN A 14 24.49 -1.73 -7.87
C ASN A 14 24.41 -1.77 -6.33
N ARG A 15 23.67 -0.85 -5.72
CA ARG A 15 23.45 -0.82 -4.26
C ARG A 15 22.58 -1.98 -3.79
N ILE A 16 21.51 -2.28 -4.53
CA ILE A 16 20.61 -3.41 -4.26
C ILE A 16 21.37 -4.74 -4.32
N ASP A 17 22.20 -4.93 -5.34
CA ASP A 17 22.96 -6.16 -5.54
C ASP A 17 24.05 -6.34 -4.48
N ALA A 18 24.72 -5.26 -4.08
CA ALA A 18 25.65 -5.28 -2.95
C ALA A 18 24.96 -5.70 -1.64
N ILE A 19 23.73 -5.25 -1.39
CA ILE A 19 22.95 -5.65 -0.21
C ILE A 19 22.50 -7.11 -0.29
N ARG A 20 22.05 -7.56 -1.45
CA ARG A 20 21.63 -8.97 -1.67
C ARG A 20 22.79 -9.94 -1.49
N ALA A 21 24.02 -9.52 -1.82
CA ALA A 21 25.23 -10.32 -1.62
C ALA A 21 25.71 -10.35 -0.16
N HIS A 22 25.11 -9.58 0.75
CA HIS A 22 25.51 -9.55 2.14
C HIS A 22 25.25 -10.92 2.82
N PRO A 23 26.20 -11.51 3.56
CA PRO A 23 26.04 -12.85 4.16
C PRO A 23 24.82 -13.00 5.08
N GLN A 24 24.48 -11.91 5.77
CA GLN A 24 23.28 -11.79 6.60
C GLN A 24 22.18 -11.00 5.87
N TYR A 25 21.80 -11.41 4.67
CA TYR A 25 20.72 -10.78 3.92
C TYR A 25 19.35 -11.19 4.48
N ASP A 26 18.65 -10.24 5.09
CA ASP A 26 17.29 -10.39 5.59
C ASP A 26 16.50 -9.08 5.45
N HIS A 27 15.25 -9.08 5.90
CA HIS A 27 14.35 -7.94 5.82
C HIS A 27 14.82 -6.66 6.53
N THR A 28 15.75 -6.76 7.48
CA THR A 28 16.30 -5.60 8.21
C THR A 28 17.26 -4.80 7.32
N LYS A 29 17.86 -5.45 6.31
CA LYS A 29 18.75 -4.79 5.35
C LYS A 29 18.09 -3.70 4.53
N TRP A 30 16.76 -3.69 4.41
CA TRP A 30 16.03 -2.55 3.85
C TRP A 30 16.39 -1.21 4.52
N SER A 31 16.73 -1.22 5.81
CA SER A 31 17.06 -0.02 6.60
C SER A 31 18.55 0.32 6.58
N ASP A 32 19.37 -0.40 5.81
CA ASP A 32 20.80 -0.14 5.69
C ASP A 32 21.05 1.29 5.15
N ALA A 33 22.04 1.99 5.70
CA ALA A 33 22.35 3.36 5.30
C ALA A 33 22.71 3.48 3.82
N SER A 34 23.35 2.45 3.24
CA SER A 34 23.73 2.42 1.83
C SER A 34 22.55 2.46 0.85
N LEU A 35 21.35 2.07 1.31
CA LEU A 35 20.11 2.08 0.54
C LEU A 35 19.29 3.36 0.72
N GLU A 36 19.74 4.34 1.50
CA GLU A 36 19.00 5.61 1.64
C GLU A 36 18.69 6.26 0.30
N PRO A 37 19.63 6.36 -0.67
CA PRO A 37 19.31 6.89 -2.00
C PRO A 37 18.21 6.09 -2.70
N VAL A 38 18.24 4.75 -2.64
CA VAL A 38 17.22 3.89 -3.25
C VAL A 38 15.85 4.15 -2.62
N ARG A 39 15.78 4.28 -1.29
CA ARG A 39 14.52 4.59 -0.58
C ARG A 39 13.97 5.97 -0.96
N VAL A 40 14.86 6.96 -1.15
CA VAL A 40 14.48 8.30 -1.61
C VAL A 40 13.90 8.23 -3.03
N ASP A 41 14.60 7.57 -3.95
CA ASP A 41 14.16 7.44 -5.35
C ASP A 41 12.79 6.74 -5.46
N VAL A 42 12.61 5.62 -4.75
CA VAL A 42 11.33 4.89 -4.71
C VAL A 42 10.21 5.76 -4.14
N ARG A 43 10.48 6.48 -3.04
CA ARG A 43 9.49 7.33 -2.39
C ARG A 43 9.05 8.47 -3.30
N ASP A 44 10.01 9.15 -3.92
CA ASP A 44 9.72 10.31 -4.74
C ASP A 44 9.04 9.91 -6.05
N HIS A 45 9.41 8.76 -6.62
CA HIS A 45 8.67 8.14 -7.74
C HIS A 45 7.21 7.90 -7.38
N TYR A 46 6.94 7.11 -6.35
CA TYR A 46 5.57 6.71 -6.03
C TYR A 46 4.72 7.85 -5.45
N ARG A 47 5.31 8.87 -4.82
CA ARG A 47 4.59 10.11 -4.48
C ARG A 47 4.00 10.77 -5.73
N ARG A 48 4.80 10.88 -6.80
CA ARG A 48 4.36 11.50 -8.07
C ARG A 48 3.30 10.65 -8.75
N VAL A 49 3.58 9.36 -8.96
CA VAL A 49 2.67 8.44 -9.66
C VAL A 49 1.33 8.30 -8.91
N GLN A 50 1.37 8.21 -7.59
CA GLN A 50 0.15 8.18 -6.77
C GLN A 50 -0.50 9.54 -6.55
N ARG A 51 0.05 10.63 -7.10
CA ARG A 51 -0.43 12.01 -6.95
C ARG A 51 -0.61 12.42 -5.49
N PHE A 52 0.35 12.02 -4.65
CA PHE A 52 0.34 12.24 -3.20
C PHE A 52 -0.91 11.68 -2.50
N VAL A 53 -1.48 10.58 -2.99
CA VAL A 53 -2.62 9.91 -2.35
C VAL A 53 -2.21 8.53 -1.85
N CYS A 54 -2.52 8.22 -0.59
CA CYS A 54 -2.29 6.91 0.00
C CYS A 54 -3.16 5.86 -0.71
N PRO A 55 -2.62 4.72 -1.16
CA PRO A 55 -3.36 3.77 -1.98
C PRO A 55 -4.41 2.98 -1.18
N TYR A 56 -4.35 3.01 0.16
CA TYR A 56 -5.25 2.24 1.02
C TYR A 56 -6.39 3.08 1.61
N CYS A 57 -6.10 4.30 2.07
CA CYS A 57 -7.12 5.16 2.68
C CYS A 57 -7.50 6.37 1.80
N LEU A 58 -6.80 6.61 0.69
CA LEU A 58 -6.99 7.77 -0.18
C LEU A 58 -6.76 9.14 0.49
N ASN A 59 -6.18 9.19 1.70
CA ASN A 59 -5.74 10.45 2.30
C ASN A 59 -4.51 11.00 1.59
N LEU A 60 -4.33 12.32 1.67
CA LEU A 60 -3.14 12.97 1.17
C LEU A 60 -1.90 12.51 1.95
N LEU A 61 -0.82 12.28 1.22
CA LEU A 61 0.51 11.97 1.70
C LEU A 61 1.30 13.26 1.93
N SER A 62 2.30 13.20 2.81
CA SER A 62 3.22 14.33 2.99
C SER A 62 4.02 14.61 1.73
N VAL A 63 3.98 15.85 1.26
CA VAL A 63 4.72 16.28 0.06
C VAL A 63 6.24 16.23 0.29
N ARG A 64 6.70 16.52 1.51
CA ARG A 64 8.13 16.61 1.87
C ARG A 64 8.56 15.53 2.86
N SER A 65 7.90 15.44 4.02
CA SER A 65 8.31 14.57 5.12
C SER A 65 8.32 13.09 4.72
N ALA A 66 9.49 12.45 4.76
CA ALA A 66 9.63 11.01 4.54
C ALA A 66 8.83 10.19 5.58
N ALA A 67 8.77 10.68 6.82
CA ALA A 67 7.99 10.05 7.88
C ALA A 67 6.50 10.03 7.54
N GLY A 68 5.96 11.03 6.85
CA GLY A 68 4.57 11.07 6.40
C GLY A 68 4.31 10.45 5.02
N SER A 69 5.28 9.71 4.48
CA SER A 69 5.24 9.04 3.18
C SER A 69 6.19 7.85 3.20
N THR A 70 5.79 6.83 3.94
CA THR A 70 6.59 5.62 4.13
C THR A 70 6.58 4.80 2.86
N VAL A 71 7.75 4.28 2.45
CA VAL A 71 7.81 3.27 1.39
C VAL A 71 7.31 1.96 1.98
N GLU A 72 6.18 1.50 1.47
CA GLU A 72 5.49 0.32 1.97
C GLU A 72 5.72 -0.87 1.05
N HIS A 73 5.87 -2.04 1.67
CA HIS A 73 5.93 -3.32 0.99
C HIS A 73 4.55 -3.97 1.06
N ILE A 74 3.90 -4.15 -0.08
CA ILE A 74 2.55 -4.71 -0.18
C ILE A 74 2.55 -6.11 0.43
N ALA A 75 3.37 -7.01 -0.08
CA ALA A 75 3.79 -8.25 0.58
C ALA A 75 4.90 -7.94 1.60
N PRO A 76 4.70 -8.27 2.90
CA PRO A 76 5.65 -7.90 3.94
C PRO A 76 7.05 -8.47 3.71
N LYS A 77 8.07 -7.60 3.60
CA LYS A 77 9.48 -8.02 3.46
C LYS A 77 9.99 -8.98 4.54
N ALA A 78 9.40 -8.95 5.75
CA ALA A 78 9.75 -9.87 6.84
C ALA A 78 9.41 -11.33 6.52
N THR A 79 8.34 -11.54 5.75
CA THR A 79 7.93 -12.88 5.27
C THR A 79 8.48 -13.12 3.86
N TYR A 80 8.46 -12.09 3.00
CA TYR A 80 8.77 -12.14 1.59
C TYR A 80 10.06 -11.37 1.25
N VAL A 81 11.20 -11.80 1.82
CA VAL A 81 12.50 -11.11 1.65
C VAL A 81 12.90 -10.96 0.19
N GLY A 82 12.56 -11.95 -0.67
CA GLY A 82 12.80 -11.90 -2.11
C GLY A 82 12.09 -10.74 -2.83
N TYR A 83 10.97 -10.27 -2.30
CA TYR A 83 10.17 -9.19 -2.88
C TYR A 83 10.55 -7.80 -2.34
N MET A 84 11.62 -7.69 -1.54
CA MET A 84 12.01 -6.42 -0.92
C MET A 84 12.28 -5.30 -1.94
N PHE A 85 12.83 -5.65 -3.09
CA PHE A 85 13.13 -4.71 -4.17
C PHE A 85 12.31 -4.97 -5.42
N GLU A 86 11.18 -5.68 -5.29
CA GLU A 86 10.26 -5.91 -6.41
C GLU A 86 9.44 -4.63 -6.66
N PRO A 87 9.55 -3.96 -7.82
CA PRO A 87 8.80 -2.74 -8.10
C PRO A 87 7.29 -2.87 -7.85
N LEU A 88 6.67 -3.97 -8.27
CA LEU A 88 5.24 -4.22 -8.09
C LEU A 88 4.84 -4.51 -6.63
N ASN A 89 5.82 -4.74 -5.75
CA ASN A 89 5.62 -4.92 -4.32
C ASN A 89 5.75 -3.61 -3.54
N LEU A 90 6.14 -2.51 -4.17
CA LEU A 90 6.43 -1.25 -3.51
C LEU A 90 5.37 -0.19 -3.82
N CYS A 91 5.03 0.61 -2.80
CA CYS A 91 4.24 1.83 -2.95
C CYS A 91 4.63 2.84 -1.86
N VAL A 92 3.98 4.00 -1.83
CA VAL A 92 4.07 4.93 -0.70
C VAL A 92 2.73 5.01 0.01
N CYS A 93 2.69 4.85 1.32
CA CYS A 93 1.46 4.97 2.09
C CYS A 93 1.62 5.94 3.28
N CYS A 94 0.50 6.26 3.93
CA CYS A 94 0.53 7.09 5.13
C CYS A 94 0.99 6.27 6.35
N PRO A 95 1.53 6.92 7.41
CA PRO A 95 2.05 6.23 8.58
C PRO A 95 1.03 5.30 9.23
N ASP A 96 -0.22 5.77 9.40
CA ASP A 96 -1.29 4.94 9.96
C ASP A 96 -1.47 3.64 9.17
N CYS A 97 -1.62 3.71 7.85
CA CYS A 97 -1.86 2.52 7.04
C CYS A 97 -0.66 1.57 7.07
N ASN A 98 0.56 2.11 7.06
CA ASN A 98 1.79 1.33 7.23
C ASN A 98 1.82 0.60 8.58
N GLU A 99 1.49 1.32 9.66
CA GLU A 99 1.53 0.83 11.04
C GLU A 99 0.36 -0.10 11.40
N TYR A 100 -0.80 0.01 10.76
CA TYR A 100 -1.90 -0.94 10.94
C TYR A 100 -1.69 -2.22 10.13
N LYS A 101 -1.25 -2.07 8.86
CA LYS A 101 -1.00 -3.22 7.99
C LYS A 101 0.18 -4.05 8.48
N ARG A 102 1.29 -3.40 8.87
CA ARG A 102 2.54 -4.04 9.35
C ARG A 102 2.94 -5.23 8.46
N ASN A 103 3.13 -6.39 9.09
CA ASN A 103 3.48 -7.66 8.50
C ASN A 103 2.27 -8.57 8.24
N ARG A 104 1.04 -8.03 8.17
CA ARG A 104 -0.14 -8.83 7.85
C ARG A 104 0.00 -9.42 6.45
N GLU A 105 -0.32 -10.71 6.35
CA GLU A 105 -0.25 -11.47 5.12
C GLU A 105 -1.24 -10.94 4.07
N VAL A 106 -0.83 -10.83 2.81
CA VAL A 106 -1.64 -10.25 1.72
C VAL A 106 -2.01 -11.25 0.63
N HIS A 107 -1.45 -12.46 0.65
CA HIS A 107 -1.79 -13.51 -0.29
C HIS A 107 -2.99 -14.34 0.18
N VAL A 108 -3.78 -14.83 -0.79
CA VAL A 108 -4.91 -15.73 -0.53
C VAL A 108 -4.39 -17.07 0.03
N ASP A 109 -3.42 -17.65 -0.67
CA ASP A 109 -2.74 -18.89 -0.29
C ASP A 109 -1.29 -18.56 0.08
N PRO A 110 -1.02 -18.21 1.35
CA PRO A 110 0.35 -17.92 1.76
C PRO A 110 1.20 -19.18 1.65
N PRO A 111 2.49 -19.04 1.28
CA PRO A 111 3.39 -20.16 1.26
C PRO A 111 3.53 -20.78 2.65
N VAL A 112 3.74 -22.10 2.68
CA VAL A 112 4.17 -22.79 3.89
C VAL A 112 5.48 -22.15 4.37
N LYS A 113 5.61 -21.98 5.69
CA LYS A 113 6.78 -21.35 6.32
C LYS A 113 8.09 -21.90 5.70
N GLY A 114 8.87 -21.00 5.11
CA GLY A 114 10.17 -21.33 4.51
C GLY A 114 10.19 -21.44 2.99
N TYR A 115 9.05 -21.39 2.29
CA TYR A 115 9.01 -21.47 0.82
C TYR A 115 8.37 -20.24 0.18
N VAL A 116 9.08 -19.12 0.10
CA VAL A 116 8.59 -17.96 -0.65
C VAL A 116 8.80 -18.20 -2.15
N PRO A 117 7.77 -18.06 -3.01
CA PRO A 117 7.95 -18.17 -4.45
C PRO A 117 9.01 -17.19 -4.95
N VAL A 118 9.82 -17.62 -5.92
CA VAL A 118 10.88 -16.77 -6.49
C VAL A 118 10.29 -15.57 -7.23
N ASN A 119 9.17 -15.78 -7.94
CA ASN A 119 8.55 -14.79 -8.79
C ASN A 119 7.37 -14.12 -8.08
N TYR A 120 7.31 -12.79 -8.18
CA TYR A 120 6.17 -12.03 -7.71
C TYR A 120 4.89 -12.42 -8.47
N PRO A 121 3.78 -12.69 -7.78
CA PRO A 121 2.51 -13.01 -8.43
C PRO A 121 2.03 -11.89 -9.35
N SER A 122 1.86 -12.20 -10.64
CA SER A 122 1.25 -11.27 -11.61
C SER A 122 -0.28 -11.36 -11.66
N ASP A 123 -0.87 -12.44 -11.15
CA ASP A 123 -2.32 -12.60 -11.08
C ASP A 123 -2.88 -11.82 -9.87
N PRO A 124 -3.72 -10.79 -10.09
CA PRO A 124 -4.30 -10.02 -9.00
C PRO A 124 -5.10 -10.88 -8.02
N LYS A 125 -5.67 -12.01 -8.47
CA LYS A 125 -6.47 -12.91 -7.62
C LYS A 125 -5.65 -13.60 -6.52
N LYS A 126 -4.32 -13.62 -6.65
CA LYS A 126 -3.42 -14.16 -5.62
C LYS A 126 -3.27 -13.23 -4.41
N PHE A 127 -3.80 -12.02 -4.48
CA PHE A 127 -3.82 -11.07 -3.37
C PHE A 127 -5.22 -10.93 -2.80
N ARG A 128 -5.34 -10.98 -1.47
CA ARG A 128 -6.58 -10.66 -0.76
C ARG A 128 -6.69 -9.19 -0.38
N ILE A 129 -5.61 -8.41 -0.46
CA ILE A 129 -5.67 -6.95 -0.32
C ILE A 129 -5.98 -6.31 -1.67
N VAL A 130 -6.58 -5.12 -1.67
CA VAL A 130 -6.65 -4.24 -2.85
C VAL A 130 -5.23 -3.83 -3.20
N HIS A 131 -4.71 -4.42 -4.27
CA HIS A 131 -3.34 -4.28 -4.69
C HIS A 131 -3.13 -2.96 -5.46
N PRO A 132 -2.27 -2.04 -4.96
CA PRO A 132 -2.12 -0.70 -5.53
C PRO A 132 -1.78 -0.63 -7.03
N HIS A 133 -1.10 -1.66 -7.57
CA HIS A 133 -0.71 -1.76 -8.98
C HIS A 133 -1.71 -2.52 -9.86
N PHE A 134 -2.61 -3.31 -9.30
CA PHE A 134 -3.42 -4.26 -10.08
C PHE A 134 -4.92 -4.02 -10.00
N ASP A 135 -5.40 -3.52 -8.85
CA ASP A 135 -6.83 -3.51 -8.55
C ASP A 135 -7.41 -2.12 -8.63
N GLU A 136 -8.54 -1.97 -9.34
CA GLU A 136 -9.34 -0.75 -9.33
C GLU A 136 -9.96 -0.47 -7.96
N TYR A 137 -9.38 0.47 -7.20
CA TYR A 137 -9.80 0.74 -5.82
C TYR A 137 -11.31 0.99 -5.70
N SER A 138 -11.91 1.76 -6.62
CA SER A 138 -13.34 2.07 -6.67
C SER A 138 -14.25 0.86 -6.83
N LYS A 139 -13.76 -0.25 -7.39
CA LYS A 139 -14.50 -1.53 -7.47
C LYS A 139 -14.50 -2.31 -6.16
N HIS A 140 -13.62 -1.95 -5.22
CA HIS A 140 -13.42 -2.68 -3.98
C HIS A 140 -13.83 -1.89 -2.74
N ILE A 141 -13.63 -0.58 -2.71
CA ILE A 141 -13.97 0.28 -1.57
C ILE A 141 -14.49 1.63 -2.08
N ARG A 142 -15.63 2.05 -1.54
CA ARG A 142 -16.15 3.42 -1.70
C ARG A 142 -15.81 4.25 -0.46
N ARG A 143 -15.40 5.51 -0.66
CA ARG A 143 -15.11 6.44 0.41
C ARG A 143 -16.08 7.62 0.39
N ALA A 144 -16.59 8.01 1.56
CA ALA A 144 -17.38 9.21 1.78
C ALA A 144 -16.86 9.94 3.03
N GLY A 145 -16.04 10.98 2.85
CA GLY A 145 -15.39 11.67 3.97
C GLY A 145 -14.48 10.74 4.76
N ILE A 146 -14.82 10.46 6.02
CA ILE A 146 -14.13 9.50 6.88
C ILE A 146 -14.70 8.07 6.84
N LEU A 147 -15.81 7.85 6.13
CA LEU A 147 -16.44 6.55 5.95
C LEU A 147 -15.81 5.77 4.80
N TYR A 148 -15.58 4.48 5.03
CA TYR A 148 -15.11 3.53 4.04
C TYR A 148 -16.09 2.36 3.97
N ILE A 149 -16.60 2.07 2.78
CA ILE A 149 -17.61 1.05 2.52
C ILE A 149 -16.96 -0.01 1.62
N PRO A 150 -16.62 -1.19 2.15
CA PRO A 150 -16.18 -2.32 1.34
C PRO A 150 -17.27 -2.77 0.37
N LEU A 151 -16.88 -3.06 -0.88
CA LEU A 151 -17.74 -3.52 -1.97
C LEU A 151 -17.39 -4.94 -2.45
N SER A 152 -16.29 -5.51 -1.96
CA SER A 152 -15.82 -6.85 -2.31
C SER A 152 -15.02 -7.47 -1.15
N GLU A 153 -14.70 -8.77 -1.24
CA GLU A 153 -13.85 -9.46 -0.26
C GLU A 153 -12.48 -8.78 -0.10
N LYS A 154 -11.83 -8.41 -1.22
CA LYS A 154 -10.58 -7.62 -1.17
C LYS A 154 -10.73 -6.29 -0.44
N GLY A 155 -11.83 -5.59 -0.70
CA GLY A 155 -12.16 -4.35 -0.01
C GLY A 155 -12.32 -4.56 1.49
N SER A 156 -13.06 -5.61 1.88
CA SER A 156 -13.29 -5.95 3.30
C SER A 156 -11.99 -6.33 4.00
N TYR A 157 -11.13 -7.09 3.33
CA TYR A 157 -9.82 -7.45 3.85
C TYR A 157 -8.94 -6.22 4.04
N THR A 158 -8.89 -5.33 3.04
CA THR A 158 -8.11 -4.08 3.08
C THR A 158 -8.61 -3.15 4.19
N PHE A 159 -9.93 -3.01 4.32
CA PHE A 159 -10.57 -2.26 5.40
C PHE A 159 -10.11 -2.78 6.77
N TYR A 160 -10.08 -4.10 6.94
CA TYR A 160 -9.64 -4.75 8.18
C TYR A 160 -8.14 -4.55 8.45
N VAL A 161 -7.26 -4.86 7.48
CA VAL A 161 -5.81 -4.82 7.71
C VAL A 161 -5.24 -3.41 7.83
N CYS A 162 -5.81 -2.45 7.11
CA CYS A 162 -5.40 -1.04 7.19
C CYS A 162 -6.22 -0.24 8.22
N HIS A 163 -7.11 -0.91 8.97
CA HIS A 163 -7.99 -0.32 9.98
C HIS A 163 -8.68 0.96 9.48
N LEU A 164 -9.37 0.87 8.34
CA LEU A 164 -9.98 2.03 7.69
C LEU A 164 -11.17 2.61 8.49
N GLY A 165 -11.76 1.81 9.39
CA GLY A 165 -12.77 2.25 10.35
C GLY A 165 -12.24 3.02 11.57
N ARG A 166 -10.92 3.26 11.67
CA ARG A 166 -10.30 3.85 12.88
C ARG A 166 -10.96 5.12 13.41
N TYR A 167 -11.38 6.03 12.53
CA TYR A 167 -12.04 7.26 12.98
C TYR A 167 -13.40 7.00 13.65
N ILE A 168 -14.13 5.98 13.20
CA ILE A 168 -15.37 5.54 13.85
C ILE A 168 -15.05 4.91 15.20
N SER A 169 -13.99 4.11 15.27
CA SER A 169 -13.55 3.47 16.51
C SER A 169 -13.12 4.47 17.58
N GLU A 170 -12.44 5.55 17.18
CA GLU A 170 -11.94 6.58 18.10
C GLU A 170 -13.00 7.61 18.48
N PHE A 171 -13.83 8.06 17.53
CA PHE A 171 -14.76 9.17 17.73
C PHE A 171 -16.24 8.77 17.82
N GLY A 172 -16.56 7.50 17.56
CA GLY A 172 -17.94 7.04 17.42
C GLY A 172 -18.60 7.51 16.11
N VAL A 173 -19.90 7.28 16.02
CA VAL A 173 -20.72 7.74 14.89
C VAL A 173 -21.25 9.15 15.19
N THR A 174 -21.04 10.09 14.27
CA THR A 174 -21.48 11.49 14.43
C THR A 174 -22.35 11.95 13.25
N ASP A 175 -23.16 12.99 13.46
CA ASP A 175 -24.04 13.55 12.42
C ASP A 175 -23.26 14.04 11.18
N ALA A 176 -22.04 14.53 11.38
CA ALA A 176 -21.15 14.95 10.29
C ALA A 176 -20.89 13.81 9.29
N MET A 177 -20.83 12.56 9.77
CA MET A 177 -20.60 11.39 8.93
C MET A 177 -21.80 11.09 8.03
N PHE A 178 -23.02 11.24 8.56
CA PHE A 178 -24.24 11.08 7.77
C PHE A 178 -24.36 12.19 6.72
N ASN A 179 -23.93 13.41 7.04
CA ASN A 179 -23.90 14.51 6.08
C ASN A 179 -22.95 14.23 4.91
N ASP A 180 -21.73 13.75 5.18
CA ASP A 180 -20.77 13.34 4.15
C ASP A 180 -21.34 12.23 3.25
N LEU A 181 -21.98 11.23 3.85
CA LEU A 181 -22.60 10.13 3.11
C LEU A 181 -23.74 10.63 2.21
N ASN A 182 -24.63 11.47 2.76
CA ASN A 182 -25.75 12.05 2.02
C ASN A 182 -25.27 12.88 0.82
N ALA A 183 -24.21 13.68 1.00
CA ALA A 183 -23.63 14.47 -0.07
C ALA A 183 -23.10 13.59 -1.22
N VAL A 184 -22.45 12.46 -0.90
CA VAL A 184 -21.99 11.51 -1.91
C VAL A 184 -23.18 10.84 -2.61
N MET A 185 -24.21 10.42 -1.88
CA MET A 185 -25.41 9.80 -2.44
C MET A 185 -26.18 10.74 -3.37
N GLN A 186 -26.29 12.03 -3.03
CA GLN A 186 -26.95 13.02 -3.88
C GLN A 186 -26.23 13.19 -5.22
N ARG A 187 -24.89 13.28 -5.23
CA ARG A 187 -24.11 13.39 -6.48
C ARG A 187 -24.35 12.22 -7.43
N HIS A 188 -24.48 11.00 -6.91
CA HIS A 188 -24.78 9.83 -7.76
C HIS A 188 -26.16 9.93 -8.43
N ARG A 189 -27.18 10.43 -7.74
CA ARG A 189 -28.53 10.59 -8.32
C ARG A 189 -28.57 11.59 -9.48
N PHE A 190 -27.68 12.59 -9.48
CA PHE A 190 -27.61 13.59 -10.56
C PHE A 190 -26.78 13.14 -11.77
N HIS A 191 -25.98 12.08 -11.65
CA HIS A 191 -25.21 11.51 -12.77
C HIS A 191 -25.93 10.38 -13.51
N GLU A 192 -27.07 9.93 -12.99
CA GLU A 192 -27.91 8.87 -13.58
C GLU A 192 -29.18 9.41 -14.28
N GLY A 193 -29.37 10.73 -14.36
CA GLY A 193 -30.46 11.40 -15.08
C GLY A 193 -29.94 12.25 -16.23
#